data_AF-A0A662T3I0-F1
#
_entry.id   AF-A0A662T3I0-F1
#
_cell.length_a   1.000
_cell.length_b   1.000
_cell.length_c   1.000
_cell.angle_alpha   90.00
_cell.angle_beta   90.00
_cell.angle_gamma   90.00
#
_symmetry.space_group_name_H-M   'P 1'
#
loop_
_entity.id
_entity.type
_entity.pdbx_description
1 polymer ?
#
loop_
_entity_poly.entity_id
_entity_poly.type
_entity_poly.pdbx_seq_one_letter_code
_entity_poly.pdbx_strand_id
1 'polypeptide(L)'
;IDINLRQLTLYDGRKVRRVRTRFMEALSLKAYAEELQRKYPKRWRYNLRILNRIRSLHRRARNIVVDWCRKFAKYIVLKARKTGSAIVLEDLEKLWQTRSQSDSKLAWKLSRFAYRKLQLAIITKAIEYQVPIIFVNPRSTSKACPRCGSELRYWHRLGICPVCGYKRDRDVIGAINIYQRALKGMCGVLGYPVNGSGMKDETRQTAPTIDEGMKITSIYISL
;
A
#
# COMPACT_ATOMS: atom_id res chain seq x y z
N ILE A 1 2.72 -2.99 -3.91
CA ILE A 1 2.43 -3.76 -2.67
C ILE A 1 0.92 -3.75 -2.49
N ASP A 2 0.28 -4.91 -2.31
CA ASP A 2 -1.17 -5.01 -2.02
C ASP A 2 -1.40 -5.33 -0.53
N ILE A 3 -2.41 -4.72 0.09
CA ILE A 3 -2.57 -4.67 1.56
C ILE A 3 -3.96 -5.09 2.03
N ASN A 4 -4.02 -6.10 2.89
CA ASN A 4 -5.21 -6.53 3.61
C ASN A 4 -4.93 -6.66 5.13
N LEU A 5 -5.98 -6.67 5.96
CA LEU A 5 -5.90 -6.92 7.40
C LEU A 5 -5.20 -8.22 7.77
N ARG A 6 -5.23 -9.25 6.93
CA ARG A 6 -4.59 -10.53 7.24
C ARG A 6 -3.15 -10.61 6.76
N GLN A 7 -2.86 -10.05 5.59
CA GLN A 7 -1.56 -10.20 4.94
C GLN A 7 -1.26 -9.05 3.98
N LEU A 8 0.03 -8.85 3.74
CA LEU A 8 0.57 -8.09 2.61
C LEU A 8 0.96 -9.04 1.49
N THR A 9 0.63 -8.68 0.25
CA THR A 9 1.09 -9.38 -0.95
C THR A 9 2.13 -8.52 -1.66
N LEU A 10 3.35 -9.05 -1.75
CA LEU A 10 4.50 -8.44 -2.40
C LEU A 10 4.77 -9.16 -3.70
N TYR A 11 5.01 -8.40 -4.76
CA TYR A 11 5.40 -8.93 -6.06
C TYR A 11 6.59 -8.13 -6.57
N ASP A 12 7.65 -8.82 -6.97
CA ASP A 12 8.92 -8.25 -7.44
C ASP A 12 9.12 -8.42 -8.96
N GLY A 13 8.06 -8.79 -9.70
CA GLY A 13 8.14 -9.11 -11.13
C GLY A 13 8.36 -10.60 -11.40
N ARG A 14 8.90 -11.37 -10.45
CA ARG A 14 9.17 -12.81 -10.64
C ARG A 14 8.41 -13.68 -9.64
N LYS A 15 8.45 -13.31 -8.37
CA LYS A 15 7.93 -14.10 -7.26
C LYS A 15 6.94 -13.29 -6.43
N VAL A 16 5.96 -14.01 -5.88
CA VAL A 16 5.00 -13.45 -4.94
C VAL A 16 5.37 -13.87 -3.53
N ARG A 17 5.43 -12.92 -2.60
CA ARG A 17 5.66 -13.18 -1.18
C ARG A 17 4.48 -12.64 -0.38
N ARG A 18 3.95 -13.48 0.53
CA ARG A 18 2.87 -13.09 1.45
C ARG A 18 3.45 -12.92 2.85
N VAL A 19 3.17 -11.78 3.47
CA VAL A 19 3.63 -11.46 4.84
C VAL A 19 2.41 -11.28 5.72
N ARG A 20 2.25 -12.13 6.74
CA ARG A 20 1.14 -12.03 7.69
C ARG A 20 1.25 -10.75 8.52
N THR A 21 0.14 -10.05 8.68
CA THR A 21 0.09 -8.87 9.55
C THR A 21 -0.35 -9.25 10.96
N ARG A 22 -0.12 -8.36 11.93
CA ARG A 22 -0.68 -8.46 13.28
C ARG A 22 -1.98 -7.68 13.44
N PHE A 23 -2.62 -7.23 12.36
CA PHE A 23 -3.78 -6.36 12.45
C PHE A 23 -5.03 -7.10 12.95
N MET A 24 -5.10 -8.42 12.79
CA MET A 24 -6.17 -9.23 13.40
C MET A 24 -6.12 -9.20 14.94
N GLU A 25 -4.94 -9.18 15.55
CA GLU A 25 -4.77 -9.02 17.00
C GLU A 25 -5.23 -7.62 17.45
N ALA A 26 -4.87 -6.58 16.68
CA ALA A 26 -5.36 -5.23 16.96
C ALA A 26 -6.89 -5.12 16.80
N LEU A 27 -7.48 -5.89 15.87
CA LEU A 27 -8.93 -5.93 15.65
C LEU A 27 -9.65 -6.58 16.82
N SER A 28 -9.15 -7.72 17.31
CA SER A 28 -9.77 -8.42 18.45
C SER A 28 -9.74 -7.57 19.72
N LEU A 29 -8.63 -6.86 19.98
CA LEU A 29 -8.53 -5.94 21.12
C LEU A 29 -9.53 -4.79 21.05
N LYS A 30 -9.77 -4.26 19.84
CA LYS A 30 -10.79 -3.21 19.64
C LYS A 30 -12.21 -3.76 19.78
N ALA A 31 -12.47 -4.96 19.28
CA ALA A 31 -13.77 -5.61 19.43
C ALA A 31 -14.09 -5.84 20.91
N TYR A 32 -13.10 -6.30 21.68
CA TYR A 32 -13.24 -6.46 23.13
C TYR A 32 -13.48 -5.13 23.87
N ALA A 33 -12.86 -4.04 23.40
CA ALA A 33 -13.14 -2.71 23.94
C ALA A 33 -14.59 -2.27 23.66
N GLU A 34 -15.11 -2.49 22.45
CA GLU A 34 -16.53 -2.20 22.11
C GLU A 34 -17.49 -3.10 22.91
N GLU A 35 -17.14 -4.35 23.16
CA GLU A 35 -17.92 -5.26 24.00
C GLU A 35 -18.01 -4.77 25.45
N LEU A 36 -16.90 -4.31 26.05
CA LEU A 36 -16.91 -3.72 27.39
C LEU A 36 -17.79 -2.46 27.44
N GLN A 37 -17.77 -1.64 26.39
CA GLN A 37 -18.65 -0.46 26.30
C GLN A 37 -20.12 -0.87 26.23
N ARG A 38 -20.45 -1.92 25.47
CA ARG A 38 -21.81 -2.46 25.37
C ARG A 38 -22.29 -3.10 26.67
N LYS A 39 -21.39 -3.78 27.40
CA LYS A 39 -21.69 -4.40 28.70
C LYS A 39 -21.98 -3.35 29.79
N TYR A 40 -21.37 -2.17 29.71
CA TYR A 40 -21.48 -1.13 30.73
C TYR A 40 -21.84 0.26 30.16
N PRO A 41 -22.94 0.43 29.40
CA PRO A 41 -23.18 1.57 28.49
C PRO A 41 -23.12 2.95 29.16
N LYS A 42 -23.66 3.09 30.38
CA LYS A 42 -23.61 4.32 31.17
C LYS A 42 -22.40 4.38 32.12
N ARG A 43 -21.95 3.23 32.62
CA ARG A 43 -20.94 3.13 33.69
C ARG A 43 -19.50 3.19 33.20
N TRP A 44 -19.22 2.77 31.96
CA TRP A 44 -17.84 2.65 31.46
C TRP A 44 -17.10 4.00 31.40
N ARG A 45 -17.84 5.12 31.29
CA ARG A 45 -17.28 6.48 31.25
C ARG A 45 -16.89 7.01 32.63
N TYR A 46 -17.65 6.68 33.67
CA TYR A 46 -17.48 7.22 35.02
C TYR A 46 -16.66 6.29 35.92
N ASN A 47 -16.67 4.98 35.65
CA ASN A 47 -15.84 4.03 36.38
C ASN A 47 -14.41 4.04 35.82
N LEU A 48 -13.47 4.62 36.59
CA LEU A 48 -12.07 4.75 36.21
C LEU A 48 -11.39 3.41 35.86
N ARG A 49 -11.73 2.31 36.55
CA ARG A 49 -11.15 0.98 36.26
C ARG A 49 -11.56 0.49 34.87
N ILE A 50 -12.85 0.61 34.53
CA ILE A 50 -13.37 0.21 33.21
C ILE A 50 -12.84 1.12 32.11
N LEU A 51 -12.84 2.44 32.34
CA LEU A 51 -12.32 3.43 31.40
C LEU A 51 -10.83 3.19 31.10
N ASN A 52 -10.01 2.97 32.12
CA ASN A 52 -8.58 2.68 31.96
C ASN A 52 -8.35 1.36 31.23
N ARG A 53 -9.17 0.33 31.49
CA ARG A 53 -9.11 -0.93 30.73
C ARG A 53 -9.37 -0.69 29.25
N ILE A 54 -10.45 0.01 28.88
CA ILE A 54 -10.78 0.35 27.49
C ILE A 54 -9.64 1.17 26.84
N ARG A 55 -9.12 2.19 27.53
CA ARG A 55 -7.99 2.99 27.04
C ARG A 55 -6.74 2.14 26.79
N SER A 56 -6.43 1.21 27.69
CA SER A 56 -5.28 0.30 27.55
C SER A 56 -5.42 -0.63 26.34
N LEU A 57 -6.62 -1.16 26.07
CA LEU A 57 -6.92 -1.99 24.90
C LEU A 57 -6.74 -1.20 23.60
N HIS A 58 -7.30 0.01 23.53
CA HIS A 58 -7.12 0.90 22.37
C HIS A 58 -5.65 1.28 22.15
N ARG A 59 -4.91 1.59 23.23
CA ARG A 59 -3.48 1.89 23.17
C ARG A 59 -2.69 0.69 22.66
N ARG A 60 -2.94 -0.51 23.18
CA ARG A 60 -2.28 -1.75 22.76
C ARG A 60 -2.56 -2.06 21.28
N ALA A 61 -3.82 -1.97 20.85
CA ALA A 61 -4.19 -2.16 19.44
C ALA A 61 -3.47 -1.18 18.52
N ARG A 62 -3.38 0.10 18.91
CA ARG A 62 -2.63 1.12 18.16
C ARG A 62 -1.14 0.78 18.09
N ASN A 63 -0.53 0.40 19.21
CA ASN A 63 0.89 0.09 19.28
C ASN A 63 1.25 -1.13 18.42
N ILE A 64 0.42 -2.18 18.41
CA ILE A 64 0.61 -3.36 17.54
C ILE A 64 0.70 -2.94 16.07
N VAL A 65 -0.26 -2.14 15.61
CA VAL A 65 -0.29 -1.67 14.21
C VAL A 65 0.95 -0.82 13.90
N VAL A 66 1.25 0.17 14.75
CA VAL A 66 2.36 1.11 14.51
C VAL A 66 3.71 0.40 14.53
N ASP A 67 3.96 -0.46 15.51
CA ASP A 67 5.19 -1.25 15.62
C ASP A 67 5.39 -2.14 14.40
N TRP A 68 4.34 -2.87 14.02
CA TRP A 68 4.39 -3.75 12.86
C TRP A 68 4.66 -2.97 11.56
N CYS A 69 3.97 -1.84 11.35
CA CYS A 69 4.19 -1.00 10.18
C CYS A 69 5.63 -0.46 10.12
N ARG A 70 6.20 0.00 11.24
CA ARG A 70 7.58 0.51 11.29
C ARG A 70 8.61 -0.58 10.96
N LYS A 71 8.44 -1.77 11.56
CA LYS A 71 9.33 -2.92 11.31
C LYS A 71 9.27 -3.36 9.85
N PHE A 72 8.07 -3.50 9.31
CA PHE A 72 7.88 -3.87 7.92
C PHE A 72 8.43 -2.81 6.96
N ALA A 73 8.19 -1.53 7.22
CA ALA A 73 8.71 -0.43 6.41
C ALA A 73 10.25 -0.45 6.34
N LYS A 74 10.92 -0.58 7.48
CA LYS A 74 12.38 -0.72 7.52
C LYS A 74 12.84 -1.93 6.70
N TYR A 75 12.20 -3.08 6.89
CA TYR A 75 12.52 -4.30 6.14
C TYR A 75 12.41 -4.11 4.63
N ILE A 76 11.29 -3.59 4.13
CA ILE A 76 11.05 -3.51 2.69
C ILE A 76 11.94 -2.46 2.02
N VAL A 77 12.21 -1.33 2.70
CA VAL A 77 13.09 -0.27 2.21
C VAL A 77 14.53 -0.74 2.14
N LEU A 78 15.04 -1.39 3.18
CA LEU A 78 16.40 -1.94 3.15
C LEU A 78 16.56 -3.03 2.08
N LYS A 79 15.53 -3.85 1.88
CA LYS A 79 15.52 -4.85 0.81
C LYS A 79 15.59 -4.16 -0.56
N ALA A 80 14.75 -3.15 -0.79
CA ALA A 80 14.70 -2.41 -2.05
C ALA A 80 16.03 -1.69 -2.35
N ARG A 81 16.64 -1.07 -1.33
CA ARG A 81 17.99 -0.47 -1.44
C ARG A 81 19.03 -1.50 -1.86
N LYS A 82 19.06 -2.67 -1.20
CA LYS A 82 20.02 -3.73 -1.50
C LYS A 82 19.87 -4.26 -2.94
N THR A 83 18.66 -4.27 -3.48
CA THR A 83 18.37 -4.78 -4.84
C THR A 83 18.31 -3.68 -5.89
N GLY A 84 18.63 -2.42 -5.56
CA GLY A 84 18.52 -1.29 -6.49
C GLY A 84 17.11 -1.09 -7.04
N SER A 85 16.07 -1.44 -6.27
CA SER A 85 14.68 -1.46 -6.74
C SER A 85 13.89 -0.27 -6.21
N ALA A 86 12.93 0.21 -7.00
CA ALA A 86 11.92 1.16 -6.54
C ALA A 86 10.77 0.44 -5.80
N ILE A 87 10.14 1.14 -4.86
CA ILE A 87 8.96 0.64 -4.15
C ILE A 87 7.69 1.19 -4.79
N VAL A 88 6.83 0.29 -5.27
CA VAL A 88 5.53 0.67 -5.82
C VAL A 88 4.44 0.57 -4.76
N LEU A 89 3.80 1.70 -4.47
CA LEU A 89 2.66 1.83 -3.57
C LEU A 89 1.42 2.24 -4.36
N GLU A 90 0.25 1.81 -3.89
CA GLU A 90 -1.00 2.33 -4.42
C GLU A 90 -1.28 3.74 -3.88
N ASP A 91 -1.72 4.65 -4.75
CA ASP A 91 -2.26 5.95 -4.36
C ASP A 91 -3.73 5.78 -3.97
N LEU A 92 -3.93 5.49 -2.69
CA LEU A 92 -5.26 5.19 -2.22
C LEU A 92 -6.07 6.43 -1.82
N GLU A 93 -5.57 7.68 -1.87
CA GLU A 93 -6.36 8.87 -1.46
C GLU A 93 -7.75 8.93 -2.10
N LYS A 94 -7.88 8.41 -3.33
CA LYS A 94 -9.09 8.47 -4.15
C LYS A 94 -10.03 7.26 -4.07
N LEU A 95 -9.67 6.15 -3.39
CA LEU A 95 -10.53 4.95 -3.32
C LEU A 95 -11.43 4.84 -2.07
N TRP A 96 -11.23 5.68 -1.06
CA TRP A 96 -11.80 5.42 0.27
C TRP A 96 -13.19 6.01 0.53
N GLN A 97 -13.86 6.57 -0.48
CA GLN A 97 -15.22 7.12 -0.31
C GLN A 97 -16.29 6.03 -0.16
N THR A 98 -16.01 4.80 -0.59
CA THR A 98 -17.02 3.72 -0.61
C THR A 98 -16.69 2.64 0.43
N ARG A 99 -17.50 2.57 1.49
CA ARG A 99 -17.51 1.43 2.42
C ARG A 99 -18.11 0.22 1.69
N SER A 100 -17.45 -0.93 1.68
CA SER A 100 -18.11 -2.19 1.32
C SER A 100 -19.20 -2.50 2.36
N GLN A 101 -20.44 -2.76 1.92
CA GLN A 101 -21.55 -3.09 2.82
C GLN A 101 -21.26 -4.33 3.70
N SER A 102 -20.36 -5.21 3.25
CA SER A 102 -20.00 -6.47 3.94
C SER A 102 -19.00 -6.34 5.09
N ASP A 103 -18.27 -5.22 5.21
CA ASP A 103 -17.22 -5.09 6.23
C ASP A 103 -17.75 -4.50 7.54
N SER A 104 -17.33 -5.10 8.66
CA SER A 104 -17.59 -4.54 9.97
C SER A 104 -16.99 -3.12 10.06
N LYS A 105 -17.76 -2.16 10.60
CA LYS A 105 -17.33 -0.76 10.71
C LYS A 105 -15.97 -0.65 11.42
N LEU A 106 -15.71 -1.55 12.36
CA LEU A 106 -14.47 -1.62 13.11
C LEU A 106 -13.30 -2.12 12.27
N ALA A 107 -13.48 -3.21 11.52
CA ALA A 107 -12.46 -3.74 10.62
C ALA A 107 -12.07 -2.69 9.58
N TRP A 108 -13.05 -2.07 8.93
CA TRP A 108 -12.81 -1.00 7.95
C TRP A 108 -12.00 0.17 8.54
N LYS A 109 -12.38 0.67 9.72
CA LYS A 109 -11.64 1.74 10.42
C LYS A 109 -10.20 1.32 10.75
N LEU A 110 -10.00 0.08 11.16
CA LEU A 110 -8.67 -0.44 11.48
C LEU A 110 -7.81 -0.59 10.21
N SER A 111 -8.36 -1.14 9.13
CA SER A 111 -7.69 -1.25 7.83
C SER A 111 -7.18 0.11 7.37
N ARG A 112 -8.05 1.12 7.40
CA ARG A 112 -7.71 2.50 7.03
C ARG A 112 -6.58 3.07 7.89
N PHE A 113 -6.67 2.88 9.21
CA PHE A 113 -5.63 3.33 10.12
C PHE A 113 -4.29 2.63 9.84
N ALA A 114 -4.30 1.32 9.69
CA ALA A 114 -3.11 0.51 9.45
C ALA A 114 -2.44 0.86 8.12
N TYR A 115 -3.23 1.02 7.06
CA TYR A 115 -2.75 1.39 5.74
C TYR A 115 -2.04 2.76 5.74
N ARG A 116 -2.69 3.80 6.30
CA ARG A 116 -2.07 5.13 6.41
C ARG A 116 -0.77 5.11 7.21
N LYS A 117 -0.73 4.33 8.30
CA LYS A 117 0.49 4.19 9.12
C LYS A 117 1.60 3.45 8.38
N LEU A 118 1.25 2.45 7.56
CA LEU A 118 2.21 1.71 6.76
C LEU A 118 2.79 2.57 5.64
N GLN A 119 1.96 3.24 4.85
CA GLN A 119 2.43 4.16 3.81
C GLN A 119 3.36 5.23 4.39
N LEU A 120 2.94 5.92 5.45
CA LEU A 120 3.77 6.94 6.10
C LEU A 120 5.11 6.37 6.54
N ALA A 121 5.11 5.20 7.20
CA ALA A 121 6.35 4.56 7.63
C ALA A 121 7.27 4.19 6.47
N ILE A 122 6.72 3.70 5.35
CA ILE A 122 7.48 3.40 4.13
C ILE A 122 8.06 4.68 3.52
N ILE A 123 7.25 5.73 3.37
CA ILE A 123 7.69 7.02 2.80
C ILE A 123 8.83 7.60 3.63
N THR A 124 8.65 7.70 4.95
CA THR A 124 9.70 8.22 5.84
C THR A 124 10.99 7.41 5.73
N LYS A 125 10.89 6.07 5.71
CA LYS A 125 12.09 5.23 5.60
C LYS A 125 12.71 5.30 4.21
N ALA A 126 11.91 5.38 3.15
CA ALA A 126 12.43 5.49 1.80
C ALA A 126 13.21 6.79 1.59
N ILE A 127 12.74 7.90 2.15
CA ILE A 127 13.48 9.17 2.17
C ILE A 127 14.81 9.00 2.94
N GLU A 128 14.77 8.41 4.14
CA GLU A 128 15.96 8.15 4.97
C GLU A 128 17.03 7.30 4.26
N TYR A 129 16.62 6.34 3.42
CA TYR A 129 17.53 5.43 2.72
C TYR A 129 17.66 5.73 1.22
N GLN A 130 17.16 6.88 0.75
CA GLN A 130 17.18 7.31 -0.66
C GLN A 130 16.64 6.24 -1.64
N VAL A 131 15.55 5.58 -1.26
CA VAL A 131 14.88 4.59 -2.10
C VAL A 131 13.72 5.25 -2.87
N PRO A 132 13.66 5.15 -4.20
CA PRO A 132 12.56 5.71 -4.98
C PRO A 132 11.21 5.06 -4.63
N ILE A 133 10.17 5.88 -4.54
CA ILE A 133 8.78 5.44 -4.41
C ILE A 133 7.99 5.85 -5.65
N ILE A 134 7.20 4.92 -6.17
CA ILE A 134 6.26 5.17 -7.26
C ILE A 134 4.85 4.95 -6.74
N PHE A 135 3.99 5.95 -6.91
CA PHE A 135 2.58 5.85 -6.61
C PHE A 135 1.79 5.44 -7.86
N VAL A 136 0.91 4.45 -7.72
CA VAL A 136 0.08 3.93 -8.81
C VAL A 136 -1.38 4.06 -8.47
N ASN A 137 -2.19 4.54 -9.40
CA ASN A 137 -3.63 4.59 -9.22
C ASN A 137 -4.19 3.14 -9.06
N PRO A 138 -4.87 2.83 -7.95
CA PRO A 138 -5.38 1.50 -7.64
C PRO A 138 -6.70 1.14 -8.33
N ARG A 139 -7.35 2.08 -9.05
CA ARG A 139 -8.68 1.83 -9.64
C ARG A 139 -8.65 0.65 -10.63
N SER A 140 -9.48 -0.36 -10.39
CA SER A 140 -9.61 -1.56 -11.23
C SER A 140 -8.39 -2.50 -11.29
N THR A 141 -7.41 -2.37 -10.39
CA THR A 141 -6.26 -3.29 -10.32
C THR A 141 -6.66 -4.72 -9.99
N SER A 142 -7.78 -4.94 -9.30
CA SER A 142 -8.26 -6.27 -8.94
C SER A 142 -9.33 -6.82 -9.88
N LYS A 143 -9.72 -6.12 -10.96
CA LYS A 143 -10.80 -6.56 -11.86
C LYS A 143 -10.31 -6.97 -13.24
N ALA A 144 -9.18 -6.44 -13.68
CA ALA A 144 -8.61 -6.73 -14.99
C ALA A 144 -7.67 -7.94 -14.97
N CYS A 145 -7.73 -8.75 -16.03
CA CYS A 145 -6.78 -9.83 -16.24
C CYS A 145 -5.37 -9.26 -16.52
N PRO A 146 -4.32 -9.68 -15.80
CA PRO A 146 -2.96 -9.20 -16.03
C PRO A 146 -2.36 -9.67 -17.37
N ARG A 147 -3.01 -10.63 -18.05
CA ARG A 147 -2.54 -11.19 -19.33
C ARG A 147 -3.17 -10.50 -20.54
N CYS A 148 -4.50 -10.32 -20.52
CA CYS A 148 -5.26 -9.81 -21.68
C CYS A 148 -6.15 -8.59 -21.39
N GLY A 149 -6.15 -8.07 -20.16
CA GLY A 149 -6.90 -6.87 -19.79
C GLY A 149 -8.41 -7.05 -19.60
N SER A 150 -9.01 -8.17 -20.03
CA SER A 150 -10.45 -8.43 -19.88
C SER A 150 -10.88 -8.52 -18.42
N GLU A 151 -12.17 -8.30 -18.14
CA GLU A 151 -12.71 -8.39 -16.79
C GLU A 151 -12.70 -9.85 -16.27
N LEU A 152 -12.34 -10.01 -15.00
CA LEU A 152 -12.24 -11.30 -14.32
C LEU A 152 -13.54 -11.68 -13.64
N ARG A 153 -13.90 -12.96 -13.73
CA ARG A 153 -14.94 -13.57 -12.90
C ARG A 153 -14.32 -14.11 -11.62
N TYR A 154 -14.98 -13.89 -10.49
CA TYR A 154 -14.46 -14.33 -9.19
C TYR A 154 -15.29 -15.45 -8.60
N TRP A 155 -14.61 -16.54 -8.24
CA TRP A 155 -15.15 -17.55 -7.33
C TRP A 155 -14.36 -17.48 -6.01
N HIS A 156 -14.99 -16.96 -4.97
CA HIS A 156 -14.32 -16.55 -3.73
C HIS A 156 -13.11 -15.62 -4.00
N ARG A 157 -11.88 -16.08 -3.72
CA ARG A 157 -10.64 -15.33 -3.98
C ARG A 157 -9.98 -15.69 -5.31
N LEU A 158 -10.44 -16.73 -6.01
CA LEU A 158 -9.87 -17.13 -7.30
C LEU A 158 -10.49 -16.29 -8.42
N GLY A 159 -9.67 -15.49 -9.08
CA GLY A 159 -10.03 -14.77 -10.30
C GLY A 159 -9.77 -15.65 -11.52
N ILE A 160 -10.77 -15.79 -12.37
CA ILE A 160 -10.76 -16.59 -13.60
C ILE A 160 -11.06 -15.65 -14.78
N CYS A 161 -10.15 -15.63 -15.75
CA CYS A 161 -10.35 -14.91 -16.99
C CYS A 161 -11.17 -15.74 -17.98
N PRO A 162 -12.33 -15.26 -18.45
CA PRO A 162 -13.15 -15.98 -19.42
C PRO A 162 -12.55 -15.99 -20.83
N VAL A 163 -11.66 -15.05 -21.15
CA VAL A 163 -11.09 -14.89 -22.49
C VAL A 163 -9.82 -15.74 -22.68
N CYS A 164 -8.85 -15.62 -21.77
CA CYS A 164 -7.55 -16.28 -21.92
C CYS A 164 -7.32 -17.43 -20.92
N GLY A 165 -8.32 -17.77 -20.11
CA GLY A 165 -8.25 -18.88 -19.15
C GLY A 165 -7.32 -18.66 -17.95
N TYR A 166 -6.73 -17.47 -17.78
CA TYR A 166 -5.84 -17.16 -16.66
C TYR A 166 -6.55 -17.29 -15.31
N LYS A 167 -5.93 -18.01 -14.36
CA LYS A 167 -6.49 -18.27 -13.01
C LYS A 167 -5.46 -17.97 -11.93
N ARG A 168 -5.76 -17.03 -11.02
CA ARG A 168 -4.92 -16.73 -9.84
C ARG A 168 -5.74 -16.12 -8.69
N ASP A 169 -5.13 -16.09 -7.51
CA ASP A 169 -5.69 -15.43 -6.32
C ASP A 169 -5.79 -13.91 -6.52
N ARG A 170 -6.87 -13.30 -6.00
CA ARG A 170 -7.21 -11.88 -6.17
C ARG A 170 -6.09 -10.93 -5.73
N ASP A 171 -5.48 -11.21 -4.58
CA ASP A 171 -4.39 -10.37 -4.04
C ASP A 171 -3.15 -10.44 -4.95
N VAL A 172 -2.90 -11.60 -5.55
CA VAL A 172 -1.80 -11.80 -6.51
C VAL A 172 -2.06 -11.04 -7.81
N ILE A 173 -3.28 -11.14 -8.34
CA ILE A 173 -3.71 -10.39 -9.52
C ILE A 173 -3.54 -8.88 -9.28
N GLY A 174 -4.00 -8.40 -8.12
CA GLY A 174 -3.84 -7.00 -7.71
C GLY A 174 -2.37 -6.59 -7.69
N ALA A 175 -1.51 -7.36 -7.03
CA ALA A 175 -0.07 -7.09 -6.94
C ALA A 175 0.62 -7.05 -8.32
N ILE A 176 0.26 -7.96 -9.24
CA ILE A 176 0.79 -7.99 -10.61
C ILE A 176 0.32 -6.76 -11.40
N ASN A 177 -0.96 -6.43 -11.33
CA ASN A 177 -1.51 -5.27 -12.05
C ASN A 177 -0.91 -3.95 -11.55
N ILE A 178 -0.67 -3.80 -10.25
CA ILE A 178 0.05 -2.65 -9.68
C ILE A 178 1.46 -2.53 -10.28
N TYR A 179 2.19 -3.66 -10.32
CA TYR A 179 3.53 -3.71 -10.90
C TYR A 179 3.53 -3.34 -12.39
N GLN A 180 2.65 -3.94 -13.19
CA GLN A 180 2.53 -3.64 -14.62
C GLN A 180 2.16 -2.18 -14.88
N ARG A 181 1.32 -1.57 -14.04
CA ARG A 181 1.00 -0.13 -14.15
C ARG A 181 2.19 0.76 -13.83
N ALA A 182 2.99 0.42 -12.82
CA ALA A 182 4.21 1.16 -12.55
C ALA A 182 5.17 1.11 -13.75
N LEU A 183 5.35 -0.07 -14.37
CA LEU A 183 6.14 -0.21 -15.59
C LEU A 183 5.61 0.64 -16.74
N LYS A 184 4.30 0.60 -17.00
CA LYS A 184 3.68 1.43 -18.05
C LYS A 184 3.85 2.93 -17.80
N GLY A 185 3.70 3.37 -16.55
CA GLY A 185 3.92 4.76 -16.17
C GLY A 185 5.37 5.22 -16.35
N MET A 186 6.33 4.33 -16.12
CA MET A 186 7.76 4.61 -16.36
C MET A 186 8.13 4.60 -17.85
N CYS A 187 7.57 3.69 -18.64
CA CYS A 187 7.81 3.64 -20.09
C CYS A 187 7.14 4.78 -20.88
N GLY A 188 6.20 5.52 -20.27
CA GLY A 188 5.51 6.65 -20.90
C GLY A 188 6.32 7.94 -21.02
N VAL A 189 7.61 7.95 -20.65
CA VAL A 189 8.49 9.15 -20.67
C VAL A 189 9.52 9.11 -21.81
N LEU A 190 9.42 8.16 -22.74
CA LEU A 190 10.14 8.21 -24.02
C LEU A 190 9.19 8.75 -25.09
N GLY A 191 9.09 10.08 -25.21
CA GLY A 191 8.56 10.70 -26.44
C GLY A 191 7.57 11.87 -26.34
N TYR A 192 7.57 12.69 -25.28
CA TYR A 192 6.92 14.01 -25.36
C TYR A 192 7.85 15.11 -24.85
N PRO A 193 8.14 16.16 -25.64
CA PRO A 193 8.72 17.37 -25.09
C PRO A 193 7.73 17.92 -24.07
N VAL A 194 8.25 18.29 -22.90
CA VAL A 194 7.49 19.08 -21.93
C VAL A 194 7.21 20.42 -22.62
N ASN A 195 6.02 20.56 -23.22
CA ASN A 195 5.48 21.88 -23.55
C ASN A 195 5.23 22.59 -22.22
N GLY A 196 6.27 23.27 -21.73
CA GLY A 196 6.16 24.27 -20.69
C GLY A 196 5.25 25.38 -21.19
N SER A 197 4.05 25.47 -20.62
CA SER A 197 3.28 26.70 -20.65
C SER A 197 4.16 27.80 -20.03
N GLY A 198 4.54 28.77 -20.85
CA GLY A 198 5.48 29.83 -20.50
C GLY A 198 5.05 30.61 -19.27
N MET A 199 5.92 30.59 -18.26
CA MET A 199 6.04 31.71 -17.33
C MET A 199 7.06 32.66 -17.94
N LYS A 200 6.65 33.92 -18.14
CA LYS A 200 7.51 34.98 -18.65
C LYS A 200 8.64 35.28 -17.65
N ASP A 201 9.76 35.63 -18.24
CA ASP A 201 11.08 35.93 -17.67
C ASP A 201 11.11 36.97 -16.55
N GLU A 202 12.23 36.87 -15.79
CA GLU A 202 13.01 37.89 -15.05
C GLU A 202 13.36 37.35 -13.64
N THR A 203 14.61 37.13 -13.20
CA THR A 203 15.95 37.54 -13.65
C THR A 203 17.02 36.60 -13.02
N ARG A 204 18.13 36.42 -13.77
CA ARG A 204 19.47 35.82 -13.48
C ARG A 204 19.91 35.81 -12.00
N GLN A 205 20.62 34.79 -11.50
CA GLN A 205 22.06 34.54 -11.78
C GLN A 205 22.50 33.06 -11.66
N THR A 206 23.16 32.61 -12.75
CA THR A 206 24.32 31.71 -12.95
C THR A 206 24.80 30.68 -11.91
N ALA A 207 25.13 29.49 -12.46
CA ALA A 207 25.53 28.20 -11.89
C ALA A 207 26.98 28.13 -11.32
N PRO A 208 27.44 26.96 -10.83
CA PRO A 208 27.97 25.94 -11.76
C PRO A 208 27.46 24.51 -11.55
N THR A 209 27.41 23.84 -12.69
CA THR A 209 27.19 22.43 -13.01
C THR A 209 28.17 21.49 -12.30
N ILE A 210 27.65 20.40 -11.73
CA ILE A 210 28.36 19.13 -11.67
C ILE A 210 27.52 18.13 -12.43
N ASP A 211 28.00 17.84 -13.64
CA ASP A 211 27.53 16.81 -14.54
C ASP A 211 28.06 15.47 -14.01
N GLU A 212 27.20 14.68 -13.36
CA GLU A 212 27.44 13.25 -13.18
C GLU A 212 26.22 12.50 -13.71
N GLY A 213 26.32 12.13 -14.99
CA GLY A 213 25.36 11.29 -15.68
C GLY A 213 25.09 9.99 -14.93
N MET A 214 23.92 9.90 -14.31
CA MET A 214 23.43 8.65 -13.75
C MET A 214 22.88 7.76 -14.87
N LYS A 215 23.64 6.73 -15.23
CA LYS A 215 23.19 5.62 -16.08
C LYS A 215 21.99 4.93 -15.42
N ILE A 216 20.79 5.16 -15.96
CA ILE A 216 19.60 4.37 -15.64
C ILE A 216 19.71 3.05 -16.41
N THR A 217 20.20 2.01 -15.75
CA THR A 217 20.25 0.65 -16.29
C THR A 217 18.83 0.14 -16.50
N SER A 218 18.29 0.36 -17.71
CA SER A 218 17.29 -0.50 -18.32
C SER A 218 17.88 -1.89 -18.48
N ILE A 219 17.70 -2.75 -17.48
CA ILE A 219 18.05 -4.16 -17.61
C ILE A 219 16.95 -4.82 -18.44
N TYR A 220 17.11 -4.77 -19.76
CA TYR A 220 16.69 -5.85 -20.64
C TYR A 220 17.48 -7.10 -20.23
N ILE A 221 16.78 -8.18 -19.88
CA ILE A 221 17.36 -9.52 -20.00
C ILE A 221 16.32 -10.36 -20.76
N SER A 222 16.52 -10.41 -22.08
CA SER A 222 16.35 -11.65 -22.82
C SER A 222 17.57 -12.52 -22.53
N LEU A 223 17.35 -13.76 -22.10
CA LEU A 223 18.05 -14.97 -22.51
C LEU A 223 17.06 -16.10 -22.31
#